data_AF-A0A975DDD1-F1
#
_entry.id   AF-A0A975DDD1-F1
#
_cell.length_a   1.000
_cell.length_b   1.000
_cell.length_c   1.000
_cell.angle_alpha   90.00
_cell.angle_beta   90.00
_cell.angle_gamma   90.00
#
_symmetry.space_group_name_H-M   'P 1'
#
loop_
_entity.id
_entity.type
_entity.pdbx_description
1 polymer ?
#
loop_
_entity_poly.entity_id
_entity_poly.type
_entity_poly.pdbx_seq_one_letter_code
_entity_poly.pdbx_strand_id
1 'polypeptide(L)'
;MKDWLNEKRKKQNKSATKRTKKGAQASSVQKSSKKNIHAKQKTKPTMNRWRFQFVIACLVLVFGSVVTRAAYLQIIQPERLIKEGDNRTVRVKKSSVQRGMIMDRNGNELAVSVPVQTIWADPKRVLEYPEFETDVRWKALAKVLQMSEQALLARITNNHDKRFIYLKRKTNPVVADYVQQLRIPGVRLREESKRYYPAGEITAHVVGFTNIDGQGIEGIELRHNEWMTGTPGKRKVIKDAKGREIEIIEEQKGSEPQDITLTIDQRIQSVVYQELKKAVQTFEAASGSAIVVDIETAEVLAMVNSPSFNPNNRTNVPVHRFRNRAITDTFEPGSTMKPLSVINALEYGSYGTLDLVDTSPGYMRLGGRRVSDPRNRGLLSLADVLKYSSNMGSTKLALSTPKESFLGLFYDMGLVDSSGIDLVGESTGLFNDRRRWSDSEIASLSFGYGISVTAAQLARMYTTLGAGGISRPLSIIKTDVEKPSERIISQDVAYNVLNMMESVVSEDGSGKNAIVRGYRVAGKTGTSQKATAGGYGHDYVNTFAGVGPVSDPKVAVVVVINDPKGDYYYGGETAAPTFGKIMQETLRMLNVAPDAAGDKKIQLADIRQKHEDVN
;
A
#
# COMPACT_ATOMS: atom_id res chain seq x y z
N MET A 1 -30.49 -48.37 5.16
CA MET A 1 -29.69 -49.27 6.01
C MET A 1 -29.88 -48.77 7.43
N LYS A 2 -31.07 -48.96 8.04
CA LYS A 2 -31.53 -50.20 8.69
C LYS A 2 -30.46 -50.73 9.64
N ASP A 3 -30.62 -50.41 10.92
CA ASP A 3 -30.62 -51.37 12.03
C ASP A 3 -31.48 -50.73 13.13
N TRP A 4 -32.80 -51.01 13.19
CA TRP A 4 -33.46 -52.27 13.58
C TRP A 4 -33.51 -52.46 15.10
N LEU A 5 -34.64 -52.01 15.66
CA LEU A 5 -35.50 -52.72 16.62
C LEU A 5 -34.85 -53.51 17.78
N ASN A 6 -35.06 -52.97 18.98
CA ASN A 6 -35.97 -53.47 20.04
C ASN A 6 -35.80 -54.89 20.65
N GLU A 7 -36.23 -54.97 21.91
CA GLU A 7 -36.57 -56.17 22.72
C GLU A 7 -35.41 -56.94 23.40
N LYS A 8 -35.48 -57.43 24.65
CA LYS A 8 -36.59 -57.69 25.58
C LYS A 8 -36.02 -58.15 26.95
N ARG A 9 -36.72 -57.88 28.06
CA ARG A 9 -37.35 -58.83 29.05
C ARG A 9 -36.73 -58.63 30.45
N LYS A 10 -37.43 -58.74 31.59
CA LYS A 10 -38.74 -59.36 31.92
C LYS A 10 -39.21 -58.83 33.30
N LYS A 11 -40.51 -58.51 33.43
CA LYS A 11 -41.27 -58.56 34.70
C LYS A 11 -42.16 -59.82 34.65
N GLN A 12 -42.32 -60.53 35.77
CA GLN A 12 -43.60 -60.94 36.38
C GLN A 12 -43.45 -62.09 37.40
N ASN A 13 -44.04 -61.90 38.58
CA ASN A 13 -45.00 -62.80 39.27
C ASN A 13 -45.52 -62.01 40.50
N LYS A 14 -46.77 -61.53 40.56
CA LYS A 14 -48.05 -62.19 40.89
C LYS A 14 -48.01 -63.08 42.14
N SER A 15 -48.64 -62.62 43.23
CA SER A 15 -49.89 -63.23 43.76
C SER A 15 -50.37 -62.50 45.03
N ALA A 16 -51.68 -62.24 45.10
CA ALA A 16 -52.40 -61.70 46.25
C ALA A 16 -53.25 -62.80 46.91
N THR A 17 -53.39 -62.79 48.25
CA THR A 17 -54.52 -63.38 49.00
C THR A 17 -54.43 -62.92 50.47
N LYS A 18 -55.30 -61.99 50.93
CA LYS A 18 -56.50 -62.19 51.78
C LYS A 18 -56.25 -62.91 53.12
N ARG A 19 -56.54 -62.24 54.27
CA ARG A 19 -57.63 -62.56 55.22
C ARG A 19 -57.59 -61.80 56.58
N THR A 20 -58.75 -61.24 56.95
CA THR A 20 -59.46 -61.14 58.27
C THR A 20 -58.72 -60.66 59.54
N LYS A 21 -59.10 -59.59 60.25
CA LYS A 21 -60.30 -59.30 61.11
C LYS A 21 -60.46 -60.16 62.38
N LYS A 22 -60.69 -59.47 63.52
CA LYS A 22 -61.06 -59.92 64.90
C LYS A 22 -59.90 -60.52 65.69
N GLY A 23 -59.76 -60.34 67.01
CA GLY A 23 -60.59 -59.72 68.03
C GLY A 23 -60.16 -60.26 69.41
N ALA A 24 -60.10 -59.35 70.38
CA ALA A 24 -60.57 -59.52 71.76
C ALA A 24 -59.79 -60.40 72.78
N GLN A 25 -59.64 -59.78 73.98
CA GLN A 25 -59.66 -60.36 75.33
C GLN A 25 -58.48 -61.26 75.72
N ALA A 26 -58.01 -61.37 76.95
CA ALA A 26 -58.17 -60.74 78.26
C ALA A 26 -56.84 -61.09 79.01
N SER A 27 -56.44 -60.57 80.16
CA SER A 27 -57.13 -60.59 81.45
C SER A 27 -56.22 -59.96 82.52
N SER A 28 -56.89 -59.32 83.50
CA SER A 28 -56.60 -59.08 84.94
C SER A 28 -55.19 -59.36 85.48
N VAL A 29 -54.65 -58.55 86.42
CA VAL A 29 -55.04 -58.49 87.85
C VAL A 29 -54.64 -57.11 88.44
N GLN A 30 -55.60 -56.29 88.92
CA GLN A 30 -55.80 -55.80 90.32
C GLN A 30 -54.51 -55.52 91.14
N LYS A 31 -54.32 -54.39 91.86
CA LYS A 31 -55.24 -53.70 92.77
C LYS A 31 -54.65 -52.33 93.21
N SER A 32 -55.54 -51.36 93.40
CA SER A 32 -55.60 -50.40 94.53
C SER A 32 -54.43 -49.42 94.82
N SER A 33 -54.67 -48.13 94.54
CA SER A 33 -54.58 -47.07 95.57
C SER A 33 -55.12 -45.73 95.01
N LYS A 34 -56.20 -45.22 95.61
CA LYS A 34 -56.82 -43.92 95.31
C LYS A 34 -56.03 -42.79 95.97
N LYS A 35 -55.62 -41.77 95.21
CA LYS A 35 -55.40 -40.40 95.69
C LYS A 35 -55.89 -39.39 94.64
N ASN A 36 -56.92 -38.64 95.01
CA ASN A 36 -57.47 -37.50 94.27
C ASN A 36 -56.65 -36.24 94.60
N ILE A 37 -56.05 -35.55 93.61
CA ILE A 37 -55.81 -34.09 93.65
C ILE A 37 -55.83 -33.51 92.21
N HIS A 38 -56.85 -32.68 91.96
CA HIS A 38 -57.10 -31.67 90.92
C HIS A 38 -56.24 -31.57 89.64
N ALA A 39 -56.92 -31.77 88.50
CA ALA A 39 -56.49 -31.35 87.17
C ALA A 39 -56.56 -29.82 86.99
N LYS A 40 -55.44 -29.17 86.64
CA LYS A 40 -55.44 -27.80 86.11
C LYS A 40 -56.01 -27.79 84.69
N GLN A 41 -57.13 -27.11 84.48
CA GLN A 41 -57.65 -26.76 83.16
C GLN A 41 -56.62 -25.90 82.41
N LYS A 42 -56.19 -26.35 81.23
CA LYS A 42 -55.48 -25.48 80.25
C LYS A 42 -56.53 -24.60 79.58
N THR A 43 -56.53 -23.30 79.89
CA THR A 43 -57.28 -22.29 79.15
C THR A 43 -56.72 -22.18 77.74
N LYS A 44 -57.54 -22.42 76.70
CA LYS A 44 -57.19 -22.06 75.33
C LYS A 44 -57.27 -20.53 75.23
N PRO A 45 -56.21 -19.82 74.79
CA PRO A 45 -56.27 -18.38 74.64
C PRO A 45 -57.29 -18.03 73.55
N THR A 46 -58.33 -17.29 73.91
CA THR A 46 -59.26 -16.70 72.94
C THR A 46 -58.57 -15.53 72.24
N MET A 47 -58.26 -15.69 70.95
CA MET A 47 -57.73 -14.62 70.13
C MET A 47 -58.70 -13.43 70.09
N ASN A 48 -58.21 -12.26 70.49
CA ASN A 48 -58.96 -11.02 70.42
C ASN A 48 -59.15 -10.64 68.93
N ARG A 49 -60.37 -10.84 68.41
CA ARG A 49 -60.70 -10.80 66.97
C ARG A 49 -60.28 -9.48 66.30
N TRP A 50 -60.39 -8.35 67.00
CA TRP A 50 -60.00 -7.04 66.47
C TRP A 50 -58.49 -6.87 66.31
N ARG A 51 -57.68 -7.38 67.25
CA ARG A 51 -56.21 -7.36 67.13
C ARG A 51 -55.74 -8.28 65.99
N PHE A 52 -56.40 -9.42 65.81
CA PHE A 52 -56.12 -10.33 64.69
C PHE A 52 -56.50 -9.73 63.33
N GLN A 53 -57.67 -9.10 63.22
CA GLN A 53 -58.10 -8.40 62.01
C GLN A 53 -57.20 -7.21 61.68
N PHE A 54 -56.75 -6.46 62.69
CA PHE A 54 -55.81 -5.35 62.50
C PHE A 54 -54.46 -5.85 61.97
N VAL A 55 -53.89 -6.91 62.55
CA VAL A 55 -52.64 -7.51 62.06
C VAL A 55 -52.81 -8.04 60.64
N ILE A 56 -53.93 -8.70 60.33
CA ILE A 56 -54.22 -9.16 58.97
C ILE A 56 -54.35 -7.97 58.01
N ALA A 57 -55.05 -6.90 58.38
CA ALA A 57 -55.20 -5.72 57.54
C ALA A 57 -53.85 -5.04 57.27
N CYS A 58 -53.00 -4.90 58.29
CA CYS A 58 -51.62 -4.43 58.10
C CYS A 58 -50.81 -5.35 57.18
N LEU A 59 -50.95 -6.66 57.33
CA LEU A 59 -50.23 -7.64 56.53
C LEU A 59 -50.70 -7.61 55.07
N VAL A 60 -52.01 -7.52 54.83
CA VAL A 60 -52.61 -7.34 53.49
C VAL A 60 -52.18 -6.01 52.88
N LEU A 61 -52.11 -4.92 53.64
CA LEU A 61 -51.59 -3.64 53.16
C LEU A 61 -50.11 -3.73 52.75
N VAL A 62 -49.28 -4.39 53.55
CA VAL A 62 -47.85 -4.59 53.23
C VAL A 62 -47.72 -5.41 51.95
N PHE A 63 -48.38 -6.57 51.84
CA PHE A 63 -48.35 -7.38 50.63
C PHE A 63 -48.94 -6.64 49.42
N GLY A 64 -50.05 -5.93 49.61
CA GLY A 64 -50.67 -5.09 48.59
C GLY A 64 -49.73 -4.01 48.08
N SER A 65 -48.96 -3.36 48.96
CA SER A 65 -47.95 -2.36 48.59
C SER A 65 -46.81 -2.97 47.76
N VAL A 66 -46.35 -4.18 48.11
CA VAL A 66 -45.29 -4.88 47.37
C VAL A 66 -45.79 -5.33 46.00
N VAL A 67 -47.00 -5.88 45.91
CA VAL A 67 -47.61 -6.28 44.63
C VAL A 67 -47.83 -5.06 43.73
N THR A 68 -48.36 -3.96 44.29
CA THR A 68 -48.57 -2.71 43.55
C THR A 68 -47.24 -2.15 43.06
N ARG A 69 -46.19 -2.19 43.89
CA ARG A 69 -44.85 -1.74 43.50
C ARG A 69 -44.23 -2.64 42.43
N ALA A 70 -44.40 -3.96 42.53
CA ALA A 70 -43.93 -4.90 41.52
C ALA A 70 -44.65 -4.68 40.17
N ALA A 71 -45.97 -4.51 40.19
CA ALA A 71 -46.77 -4.18 39.00
C ALA A 71 -46.37 -2.82 38.41
N TYR A 72 -46.12 -1.81 39.23
CA TYR A 72 -45.61 -0.50 38.80
C TYR A 72 -44.26 -0.63 38.08
N LEU A 73 -43.33 -1.43 38.63
CA LEU A 73 -42.02 -1.65 38.02
C LEU A 73 -42.07 -2.50 36.75
N GLN A 74 -42.99 -3.46 36.64
CA GLN A 74 -43.14 -4.33 35.46
C GLN A 74 -43.95 -3.69 34.33
N ILE A 75 -44.97 -2.89 34.64
CA ILE A 75 -45.94 -2.37 33.65
C ILE A 75 -45.68 -0.90 33.31
N ILE A 76 -45.35 -0.05 34.30
CA ILE A 76 -45.25 1.40 34.11
C ILE A 76 -43.81 1.86 33.86
N GLN A 77 -42.80 1.21 34.46
CA GLN A 77 -41.38 1.55 34.26
C GLN A 77 -40.46 0.36 33.87
N PRO A 78 -40.86 -0.56 32.98
CA PRO A 78 -39.99 -1.67 32.58
C PRO A 78 -38.71 -1.17 31.90
N GLU A 79 -38.80 -0.11 31.10
CA GLU A 79 -37.69 0.40 30.28
C GLU A 79 -36.47 0.81 31.10
N ARG A 80 -36.66 1.40 32.29
CA ARG A 80 -35.56 1.82 33.15
C ARG A 80 -34.78 0.64 33.71
N LEU A 81 -35.50 -0.39 34.18
CA LEU A 81 -34.88 -1.60 34.74
C LEU A 81 -34.24 -2.47 33.67
N ILE A 82 -34.88 -2.57 32.49
CA ILE A 82 -34.30 -3.25 31.32
C ILE A 82 -33.04 -2.52 30.87
N LYS A 83 -33.04 -1.18 30.77
CA LYS A 83 -31.86 -0.39 30.41
C LYS A 83 -30.72 -0.56 31.42
N GLU A 84 -31.02 -0.59 32.72
CA GLU A 84 -30.02 -0.86 33.75
C GLU A 84 -29.47 -2.31 33.67
N GLY A 85 -30.31 -3.28 33.30
CA GLY A 85 -29.93 -4.66 33.00
C GLY A 85 -29.05 -4.76 31.76
N ASP A 86 -29.47 -4.17 30.65
CA ASP A 86 -28.77 -4.15 29.36
C ASP A 86 -27.41 -3.49 29.48
N ASN A 87 -27.31 -2.38 30.22
CA ASN A 87 -26.02 -1.74 30.50
C ASN A 87 -25.03 -2.68 31.22
N ARG A 88 -25.54 -3.69 31.93
CA ARG A 88 -24.72 -4.69 32.65
C ARG A 88 -24.43 -5.92 31.80
N THR A 89 -25.36 -6.40 30.98
CA THR A 89 -25.27 -7.69 30.28
C THR A 89 -25.01 -7.59 28.78
N VAL A 90 -25.48 -6.53 28.11
CA VAL A 90 -25.32 -6.34 26.67
C VAL A 90 -23.94 -5.77 26.37
N ARG A 91 -23.22 -6.41 25.45
CA ARG A 91 -21.91 -5.97 24.99
C ARG A 91 -21.86 -5.96 23.48
N VAL A 92 -21.29 -4.89 22.92
CA VAL A 92 -20.98 -4.81 21.49
C VAL A 92 -19.55 -5.28 21.30
N LYS A 93 -19.37 -6.39 20.57
CA LYS A 93 -18.07 -6.86 20.12
C LYS A 93 -17.86 -6.46 18.66
N LYS A 94 -16.65 -6.01 18.34
CA LYS A 94 -16.20 -5.79 16.96
C LYS A 94 -15.30 -6.98 16.56
N SER A 95 -15.44 -7.48 15.35
CA SER A 95 -14.45 -8.42 14.81
C SER A 95 -13.12 -7.69 14.59
N SER A 96 -12.01 -8.40 14.78
CA SER A 96 -10.69 -7.90 14.37
C SER A 96 -10.55 -8.18 12.89
N VAL A 97 -10.19 -7.16 12.12
CA VAL A 97 -10.01 -7.26 10.67
C VAL A 97 -8.61 -6.75 10.36
N GLN A 98 -7.83 -7.54 9.64
CA GLN A 98 -6.46 -7.23 9.30
C GLN A 98 -6.41 -6.61 7.91
N ARG A 99 -5.74 -5.47 7.78
CA ARG A 99 -5.60 -4.80 6.49
C ARG A 99 -4.96 -5.74 5.45
N GLY A 100 -5.52 -5.77 4.24
CA GLY A 100 -5.11 -6.64 3.14
C GLY A 100 -3.65 -6.49 2.76
N MET A 101 -3.04 -7.55 2.23
CA MET A 101 -1.63 -7.62 1.84
C MET A 101 -1.39 -6.86 0.53
N ILE A 102 -0.17 -6.34 0.37
CA ILE A 102 0.33 -5.86 -0.92
C ILE A 102 1.42 -6.82 -1.35
N MET A 103 1.30 -7.38 -2.54
CA MET A 103 2.23 -8.36 -3.12
C MET A 103 2.80 -7.85 -4.45
N ASP A 104 3.98 -8.35 -4.81
CA ASP A 104 4.56 -8.18 -6.14
C ASP A 104 3.86 -9.11 -7.16
N ARG A 105 4.20 -8.99 -8.45
CA ARG A 105 3.59 -9.77 -9.54
C ARG A 105 3.74 -11.29 -9.41
N ASN A 106 4.70 -11.74 -8.58
CA ASN A 106 5.09 -13.12 -8.34
C ASN A 106 4.60 -13.64 -6.97
N GLY A 107 3.85 -12.84 -6.20
CA GLY A 107 3.33 -13.21 -4.88
C GLY A 107 4.27 -12.91 -3.70
N ASN A 108 5.38 -12.21 -3.91
CA ASN A 108 6.24 -11.78 -2.81
C ASN A 108 5.59 -10.67 -2.00
N GLU A 109 5.63 -10.80 -0.68
CA GLU A 109 5.02 -9.84 0.25
C GLU A 109 5.78 -8.49 0.27
N LEU A 110 5.08 -7.41 -0.06
CA LEU A 110 5.61 -6.04 -0.02
C LEU A 110 5.08 -5.25 1.18
N ALA A 111 3.87 -5.55 1.64
CA ALA A 111 3.32 -5.01 2.87
C ALA A 111 2.37 -6.01 3.55
N VAL A 112 2.61 -6.28 4.84
CA VAL A 112 1.86 -7.25 5.63
C VAL A 112 1.41 -6.68 6.96
N SER A 113 0.26 -7.16 7.43
CA SER A 113 -0.32 -6.78 8.72
C SER A 113 0.12 -7.75 9.80
N VAL A 114 1.04 -7.34 10.67
CA VAL A 114 1.55 -8.17 11.77
C VAL A 114 0.70 -7.91 13.02
N PRO A 115 0.19 -8.96 13.71
CA PRO A 115 -0.51 -8.80 14.98
C PRO A 115 0.45 -8.29 16.05
N VAL A 116 0.03 -7.24 16.76
CA VAL A 116 0.79 -6.62 17.84
C VAL A 116 -0.15 -6.30 19.00
N GLN A 117 0.42 -6.03 20.16
CA GLN A 117 -0.36 -5.65 21.33
C GLN A 117 -0.07 -4.20 21.73
N THR A 118 -1.13 -3.49 22.09
CA THR A 118 -1.08 -2.13 22.60
C THR A 118 -1.39 -2.15 24.10
N ILE A 119 -0.53 -1.51 24.88
CA ILE A 119 -0.64 -1.40 26.33
C ILE A 119 -1.42 -0.14 26.66
N TRP A 120 -2.50 -0.29 27.42
CA TRP A 120 -3.35 0.80 27.87
C TRP A 120 -3.66 0.65 29.36
N ALA A 121 -4.07 1.75 30.00
CA ALA A 121 -4.47 1.78 31.39
C ALA A 121 -5.85 2.39 31.58
N ASP A 122 -6.55 1.97 32.63
CA ASP A 122 -7.74 2.62 33.20
C ASP A 122 -7.29 3.40 34.45
N PRO A 123 -6.99 4.72 34.34
CA PRO A 123 -6.50 5.52 35.46
C PRO A 123 -7.40 5.44 36.69
N LYS A 124 -8.72 5.52 36.51
CA LYS A 124 -9.67 5.42 37.62
C LYS A 124 -9.53 4.10 38.38
N ARG A 125 -9.33 2.99 37.66
CA ARG A 125 -9.10 1.68 38.29
C ARG A 125 -7.70 1.57 38.91
N VAL A 126 -6.69 2.21 38.35
CA VAL A 126 -5.33 2.25 38.95
C VAL A 126 -5.38 3.00 40.29
N LEU A 127 -6.04 4.15 40.33
CA LEU A 127 -6.15 5.03 41.51
C LEU A 127 -7.03 4.46 42.63
N GLU A 128 -7.83 3.42 42.36
CA GLU A 128 -8.53 2.64 43.39
C GLU A 128 -7.55 1.86 44.30
N TYR A 129 -6.29 1.71 43.90
CA TYR A 129 -5.23 1.03 44.67
C TYR A 129 -4.31 2.08 45.34
N PRO A 130 -4.40 2.28 46.67
CA PRO A 130 -3.69 3.36 47.37
C PRO A 130 -2.15 3.29 47.27
N GLU A 131 -1.60 2.10 47.05
CA GLU A 131 -0.16 1.83 47.02
C GLU A 131 0.43 1.85 45.60
N PHE A 132 -0.30 2.30 44.57
CA PHE A 132 0.17 2.17 43.19
C PHE A 132 1.46 2.98 42.92
N GLU A 133 1.69 4.09 43.63
CA GLU A 133 2.88 4.94 43.44
C GLU A 133 4.16 4.29 43.98
N THR A 134 4.05 3.40 44.98
CA THR A 134 5.19 2.72 45.62
C THR A 134 5.42 1.31 45.08
N ASP A 135 4.55 0.84 44.19
CA ASP A 135 4.61 -0.50 43.64
C ASP A 135 5.74 -0.67 42.61
N VAL A 136 6.70 -1.52 42.95
CA VAL A 136 7.91 -1.84 42.16
C VAL A 136 7.59 -2.27 40.72
N ARG A 137 6.39 -2.80 40.47
CA ARG A 137 5.94 -3.20 39.14
C ARG A 137 5.83 -2.02 38.18
N TRP A 138 5.54 -0.80 38.66
CA TRP A 138 5.52 0.40 37.82
C TRP A 138 6.90 0.81 37.36
N LYS A 139 7.93 0.63 38.19
CA LYS A 139 9.33 0.80 37.79
C LYS A 139 9.75 -0.20 36.71
N ALA A 140 9.34 -1.46 36.85
CA ALA A 140 9.56 -2.49 35.83
C ALA A 140 8.84 -2.15 34.51
N LEU A 141 7.58 -1.69 34.59
CA LEU A 141 6.81 -1.24 33.43
C LEU A 141 7.49 -0.04 32.75
N ALA A 142 7.88 0.98 33.49
CA ALA A 142 8.55 2.18 32.97
C ALA A 142 9.83 1.82 32.20
N LYS A 143 10.67 0.93 32.77
CA LYS A 143 11.89 0.43 32.12
C LYS A 143 11.60 -0.24 30.77
N VAL A 144 10.59 -1.11 30.72
CA VAL A 144 10.21 -1.82 29.49
C VAL A 144 9.58 -0.90 28.45
N LEU A 145 8.82 0.10 28.89
CA LEU A 145 8.25 1.11 27.99
C LEU A 145 9.26 2.16 27.50
N GLN A 146 10.48 2.14 28.05
CA GLN A 146 11.53 3.15 27.85
C GLN A 146 11.02 4.55 28.22
N MET A 147 10.34 4.67 29.37
CA MET A 147 9.84 5.91 29.93
C MET A 147 10.41 6.10 31.34
N SER A 148 10.51 7.34 31.82
CA SER A 148 10.80 7.56 33.24
C SER A 148 9.59 7.17 34.09
N GLU A 149 9.86 6.62 35.27
CA GLU A 149 8.82 6.21 36.23
C GLU A 149 7.92 7.39 36.60
N GLN A 150 8.52 8.55 36.90
CA GLN A 150 7.81 9.79 37.19
C GLN A 150 6.88 10.21 36.05
N ALA A 151 7.33 10.15 34.79
CA ALA A 151 6.48 10.50 33.65
C ALA A 151 5.31 9.52 33.47
N LEU A 152 5.53 8.23 33.74
CA LEU A 152 4.49 7.21 33.64
C LEU A 152 3.42 7.41 34.73
N LEU A 153 3.84 7.62 35.98
CA LEU A 153 2.93 7.89 37.10
C LEU A 153 2.16 9.21 36.89
N ALA A 154 2.86 10.28 36.50
CA ALA A 154 2.23 11.56 36.17
C ALA A 154 1.19 11.43 35.05
N ARG A 155 1.45 10.57 34.05
CA ARG A 155 0.50 10.33 32.97
C ARG A 155 -0.80 9.66 33.47
N ILE A 156 -0.71 8.83 34.50
CA ILE A 156 -1.88 8.21 35.13
C ILE A 156 -2.64 9.25 35.98
N THR A 157 -1.95 9.93 36.90
CA THR A 157 -2.57 10.88 37.83
C THR A 157 -3.19 12.09 37.13
N ASN A 158 -2.55 12.62 36.08
CA ASN A 158 -3.08 13.72 35.27
C ASN A 158 -4.35 13.34 34.47
N ASN A 159 -4.67 12.06 34.36
CA ASN A 159 -5.84 11.55 33.64
C ASN A 159 -6.81 10.78 34.57
N HIS A 160 -6.87 11.15 35.85
CA HIS A 160 -7.61 10.46 36.92
C HIS A 160 -9.11 10.23 36.64
N ASP A 161 -9.74 11.08 35.84
CA ASP A 161 -11.14 11.01 35.45
C ASP A 161 -11.40 10.03 34.29
N LYS A 162 -10.37 9.65 33.55
CA LYS A 162 -10.48 8.80 32.36
C LYS A 162 -10.52 7.31 32.72
N ARG A 163 -11.23 6.55 31.88
CA ARG A 163 -11.30 5.07 31.91
C ARG A 163 -10.35 4.39 30.92
N PHE A 164 -9.67 5.18 30.08
CA PHE A 164 -8.80 4.66 29.02
C PHE A 164 -7.72 5.68 28.67
N ILE A 165 -6.46 5.26 28.75
CA ILE A 165 -5.31 5.96 28.18
C ILE A 165 -4.34 4.97 27.54
N TYR A 166 -3.73 5.33 26.41
CA TYR A 166 -2.62 4.55 25.86
C TYR A 166 -1.35 4.78 26.67
N LEU A 167 -0.68 3.71 27.09
CA LEU A 167 0.67 3.79 27.66
C LEU A 167 1.70 3.67 26.55
N LYS A 168 1.59 2.62 25.73
CA LYS A 168 2.44 2.36 24.57
C LYS A 168 1.68 1.58 23.52
N ARG A 169 1.66 2.09 22.28
CA ARG A 169 0.96 1.45 21.16
C ARG A 169 1.89 0.53 20.37
N LYS A 170 1.31 -0.53 19.79
CA LYS A 170 1.95 -1.46 18.83
C LYS A 170 3.29 -2.01 19.32
N THR A 171 3.30 -2.49 20.55
CA THR A 171 4.46 -3.13 21.18
C THR A 171 4.69 -4.54 20.66
N ASN A 172 5.95 -4.96 20.69
CA ASN A 172 6.35 -6.33 20.38
C ASN A 172 5.63 -7.31 21.35
N PRO A 173 5.10 -8.44 20.85
CA PRO A 173 4.50 -9.49 21.69
C PRO A 173 5.31 -9.85 22.93
N VAL A 174 6.64 -9.95 22.84
CA VAL A 174 7.52 -10.29 23.99
C VAL A 174 7.41 -9.26 25.13
N VAL A 175 7.34 -7.97 24.76
CA VAL A 175 7.17 -6.88 25.73
C VAL A 175 5.77 -6.94 26.35
N ALA A 176 4.76 -7.23 25.53
CA ALA A 176 3.39 -7.30 25.99
C ALA A 176 3.13 -8.49 26.92
N ASP A 177 3.70 -9.66 26.64
CA ASP A 177 3.66 -10.84 27.51
C ASP A 177 4.29 -10.55 28.88
N TYR A 178 5.45 -9.88 28.90
CA TYR A 178 6.08 -9.46 30.14
C TYR A 178 5.17 -8.50 30.94
N VAL A 179 4.56 -7.53 30.27
CA VAL A 179 3.63 -6.58 30.91
C VAL A 179 2.39 -7.29 31.45
N GLN A 180 1.89 -8.32 30.76
CA GLN A 180 0.80 -9.15 31.25
C GLN A 180 1.18 -9.92 32.52
N GLN A 181 2.41 -10.43 32.60
CA GLN A 181 2.94 -11.14 33.77
C GLN A 181 3.11 -10.26 34.99
N LEU A 182 3.33 -8.94 34.83
CA LEU A 182 3.39 -8.00 35.95
C LEU A 182 2.04 -7.91 36.71
N ARG A 183 0.91 -8.25 36.06
CA ARG A 183 -0.44 -8.25 36.69
C ARG A 183 -0.76 -6.93 37.42
N ILE A 184 -0.36 -5.80 36.84
CA ILE A 184 -0.60 -4.47 37.41
C ILE A 184 -2.10 -4.16 37.29
N PRO A 185 -2.79 -3.87 38.41
CA PRO A 185 -4.20 -3.52 38.36
C PRO A 185 -4.44 -2.29 37.48
N GLY A 186 -5.45 -2.37 36.62
CA GLY A 186 -5.81 -1.27 35.72
C GLY A 186 -4.99 -1.19 34.42
N VAL A 187 -3.88 -1.91 34.29
CA VAL A 187 -3.12 -2.04 33.03
C VAL A 187 -3.62 -3.24 32.25
N ARG A 188 -3.89 -3.07 30.95
CA ARG A 188 -4.40 -4.12 30.07
C ARG A 188 -3.77 -4.04 28.69
N LEU A 189 -3.90 -5.15 27.98
CA LEU A 189 -3.48 -5.28 26.58
C LEU A 189 -4.70 -5.19 25.67
N ARG A 190 -4.46 -4.69 24.46
CA ARG A 190 -5.42 -4.66 23.37
C ARG A 190 -4.71 -5.15 22.11
N GLU A 191 -5.33 -6.09 21.42
CA GLU A 191 -4.85 -6.54 20.11
C GLU A 191 -5.04 -5.42 19.07
N GLU A 192 -3.98 -5.14 18.33
CA GLU A 192 -3.95 -4.24 17.19
C GLU A 192 -3.10 -4.87 16.09
N SER A 193 -3.05 -4.24 14.92
CA SER A 193 -2.15 -4.65 13.83
C SER A 193 -1.14 -3.54 13.54
N LYS A 194 0.09 -3.94 13.21
CA LYS A 194 1.13 -3.05 12.71
C LYS A 194 1.46 -3.45 11.28
N ARG A 195 1.53 -2.44 10.41
CA ARG A 195 1.98 -2.65 9.04
C ARG A 195 3.50 -2.83 9.00
N TYR A 196 3.96 -3.86 8.31
CA TYR A 196 5.37 -4.21 8.12
C TYR A 196 5.67 -4.30 6.63
N TYR A 197 6.84 -3.81 6.23
CA TYR A 197 7.26 -3.68 4.84
C TYR A 197 8.57 -4.46 4.64
N PRO A 198 8.53 -5.72 4.17
CA PRO A 198 9.72 -6.57 4.08
C PRO A 198 10.83 -5.98 3.19
N ALA A 199 10.45 -5.40 2.05
CA ALA A 199 11.39 -4.78 1.11
C ALA A 199 11.96 -3.42 1.56
N GLY A 200 11.48 -2.87 2.68
CA GLY A 200 12.02 -1.65 3.29
C GLY A 200 12.08 -0.47 2.32
N GLU A 201 13.28 0.08 2.12
CA GLU A 201 13.50 1.28 1.29
C GLU A 201 13.37 1.04 -0.22
N ILE A 202 13.40 -0.22 -0.69
CA ILE A 202 13.44 -0.57 -2.12
C ILE A 202 12.10 -0.24 -2.81
N THR A 203 10.98 -0.44 -2.12
CA THR A 203 9.61 -0.22 -2.65
C THR A 203 8.86 0.89 -1.93
N ALA A 204 9.55 1.66 -1.08
CA ALA A 204 8.92 2.59 -0.15
C ALA A 204 8.01 3.64 -0.82
N HIS A 205 8.39 4.17 -1.98
CA HIS A 205 7.57 5.17 -2.70
C HIS A 205 6.38 4.58 -3.45
N VAL A 206 6.50 3.33 -3.92
CA VAL A 206 5.41 2.64 -4.62
C VAL A 206 4.37 2.18 -3.61
N VAL A 207 4.82 1.39 -2.62
CA VAL A 207 3.94 0.82 -1.60
C VAL A 207 3.41 1.92 -0.68
N GLY A 208 4.26 2.88 -0.30
CA GLY A 208 3.93 3.92 0.66
C GLY A 208 3.95 3.41 2.10
N PHE A 209 3.16 4.04 2.97
CA PHE A 209 3.05 3.64 4.36
C PHE A 209 1.70 3.98 5.00
N THR A 210 1.41 3.37 6.16
CA THR A 210 0.26 3.74 6.99
C THR A 210 0.64 4.63 8.19
N ASN A 211 -0.34 5.31 8.78
CA ASN A 211 -0.19 5.95 10.10
C ASN A 211 -0.28 4.93 11.25
N ILE A 212 -0.23 5.41 12.49
CA ILE A 212 -0.34 4.57 13.69
C ILE A 212 -1.73 3.91 13.82
N ASP A 213 -2.75 4.43 13.15
CA ASP A 213 -4.10 3.86 13.17
C ASP A 213 -4.36 2.90 11.99
N GLY A 214 -3.36 2.69 11.12
CA GLY A 214 -3.46 1.76 9.99
C GLY A 214 -4.10 2.36 8.74
N GLN A 215 -4.33 3.67 8.70
CA GLN A 215 -4.79 4.38 7.51
C GLN A 215 -3.60 4.63 6.58
N GLY A 216 -3.74 4.34 5.30
CA GLY A 216 -2.73 4.65 4.28
C GLY A 216 -2.51 6.15 4.13
N ILE A 217 -1.26 6.55 3.97
CA ILE A 217 -0.83 7.96 3.90
C ILE A 217 -0.06 8.27 2.62
N GLU A 218 0.65 7.30 2.04
CA GLU A 218 1.40 7.47 0.79
C GLU A 218 1.20 6.26 -0.12
N GLY A 219 1.54 6.40 -1.41
CA GLY A 219 1.63 5.30 -2.38
C GLY A 219 0.34 4.47 -2.52
N ILE A 220 0.50 3.17 -2.78
CA ILE A 220 -0.60 2.19 -2.88
C ILE A 220 -1.41 2.13 -1.59
N GLU A 221 -0.75 2.25 -0.43
CA GLU A 221 -1.43 2.29 0.87
C GLU A 221 -2.49 3.39 0.93
N LEU A 222 -2.18 4.60 0.44
CA LEU A 222 -3.13 5.70 0.36
C LEU A 222 -4.17 5.47 -0.74
N ARG A 223 -3.71 5.17 -1.97
CA ARG A 223 -4.60 5.07 -3.15
C ARG A 223 -5.72 4.06 -2.95
N HIS A 224 -5.41 2.92 -2.34
CA HIS A 224 -6.36 1.83 -2.12
C HIS A 224 -6.66 1.59 -0.64
N ASN A 225 -6.63 2.65 0.16
CA ASN A 225 -6.88 2.56 1.60
C ASN A 225 -8.23 1.91 1.92
N GLU A 226 -9.29 2.26 1.18
CA GLU A 226 -10.64 1.75 1.42
C GLU A 226 -10.75 0.25 1.11
N TRP A 227 -10.22 -0.19 -0.04
CA TRP A 227 -10.20 -1.61 -0.44
C TRP A 227 -9.39 -2.48 0.53
N MET A 228 -8.25 -1.98 1.03
CA MET A 228 -7.40 -2.75 1.94
C MET A 228 -7.85 -2.72 3.40
N THR A 229 -8.67 -1.76 3.84
CA THR A 229 -9.04 -1.68 5.27
C THR A 229 -10.14 -2.67 5.65
N GLY A 230 -11.08 -2.92 4.74
CA GLY A 230 -12.34 -3.60 5.08
C GLY A 230 -13.13 -2.84 6.16
N THR A 231 -14.17 -3.46 6.69
CA THR A 231 -14.94 -2.91 7.82
C THR A 231 -15.20 -3.98 8.86
N PRO A 232 -14.96 -3.71 10.17
CA PRO A 232 -15.22 -4.70 11.20
C PRO A 232 -16.71 -4.94 11.38
N GLY A 233 -17.09 -6.22 11.39
CA GLY A 233 -18.42 -6.65 11.77
C GLY A 233 -18.72 -6.29 13.23
N LYS A 234 -19.99 -6.05 13.53
CA LYS A 234 -20.46 -5.75 14.89
C LYS A 234 -21.45 -6.82 15.32
N ARG A 235 -21.23 -7.36 16.51
CA ARG A 235 -22.15 -8.30 17.16
C ARG A 235 -22.57 -7.76 18.51
N LYS A 236 -23.87 -7.60 18.71
CA LYS A 236 -24.47 -7.27 20.00
C LYS A 236 -24.83 -8.57 20.70
N VAL A 237 -24.13 -8.87 21.79
CA VAL A 237 -24.28 -10.15 22.51
C VAL A 237 -24.71 -9.92 23.95
N ILE A 238 -25.56 -10.82 24.47
CA ILE A 238 -25.88 -10.92 25.90
C ILE A 238 -24.89 -11.85 26.56
N LYS A 239 -24.30 -11.41 27.67
CA LYS A 239 -23.38 -12.21 28.48
C LYS A 239 -23.97 -12.56 29.84
N ASP A 240 -23.65 -13.76 30.32
CA ASP A 240 -23.93 -14.16 31.70
C ASP A 240 -22.95 -13.50 32.69
N ALA A 241 -23.20 -13.67 34.00
CA ALA A 241 -22.33 -13.17 35.06
C ALA A 241 -20.91 -13.76 35.05
N LYS A 242 -20.69 -14.86 34.31
CA LYS A 242 -19.38 -15.51 34.10
C LYS A 242 -18.72 -15.08 32.78
N GLY A 243 -19.36 -14.19 32.00
CA GLY A 243 -18.86 -13.64 30.76
C GLY A 243 -19.08 -14.49 29.50
N ARG A 244 -19.83 -15.58 29.59
CA ARG A 244 -20.17 -16.47 28.46
C ARG A 244 -21.28 -15.83 27.62
N GLU A 245 -21.18 -15.99 26.31
CA GLU A 245 -22.19 -15.49 25.36
C GLU A 245 -23.42 -16.42 25.40
N ILE A 246 -24.59 -15.84 25.68
CA ILE A 246 -25.86 -16.57 25.75
C ILE A 246 -26.62 -16.41 24.43
N GLU A 247 -26.65 -15.19 23.90
CA GLU A 247 -27.49 -14.83 22.77
C GLU A 247 -26.86 -13.70 21.94
N ILE A 248 -27.04 -13.77 20.62
CA ILE A 248 -26.69 -12.70 19.67
C ILE A 248 -27.99 -11.95 19.35
N ILE A 249 -28.08 -10.70 19.79
CA ILE A 249 -29.25 -9.84 19.57
C ILE A 249 -29.25 -9.30 18.13
N GLU A 250 -28.07 -8.91 17.66
CA GLU A 250 -27.90 -8.23 16.38
C GLU A 250 -26.51 -8.55 15.83
N GLU A 251 -26.44 -8.86 14.55
CA GLU A 251 -25.20 -9.12 13.84
C GLU A 251 -25.16 -8.32 12.54
N GLN A 252 -24.22 -7.39 12.47
CA GLN A 252 -23.87 -6.67 11.26
C GLN A 252 -22.56 -7.27 10.73
N LYS A 253 -22.62 -7.92 9.57
CA LYS A 253 -21.42 -8.40 8.89
C LYS A 253 -20.57 -7.22 8.41
N GLY A 254 -19.27 -7.35 8.57
CA GLY A 254 -18.30 -6.41 8.03
C GLY A 254 -18.01 -6.68 6.56
N SER A 255 -17.11 -5.88 5.98
CA SER A 255 -16.50 -6.15 4.68
C SER A 255 -15.09 -6.71 4.85
N GLU A 256 -14.79 -7.77 4.12
CA GLU A 256 -13.45 -8.36 4.11
C GLU A 256 -12.47 -7.41 3.39
N PRO A 257 -11.27 -7.19 3.95
CA PRO A 257 -10.16 -6.54 3.29
C PRO A 257 -9.76 -7.28 2.01
N GLN A 258 -9.36 -6.54 1.00
CA GLN A 258 -8.82 -7.12 -0.22
C GLN A 258 -7.31 -6.95 -0.31
N ASP A 259 -6.66 -8.00 -0.80
CA ASP A 259 -5.25 -7.98 -1.13
C ASP A 259 -5.04 -7.31 -2.49
N ILE A 260 -3.87 -6.70 -2.68
CA ILE A 260 -3.48 -6.02 -3.92
C ILE A 260 -2.23 -6.69 -4.47
N THR A 261 -2.28 -7.07 -5.74
CA THR A 261 -1.12 -7.55 -6.48
C THR A 261 -0.63 -6.45 -7.40
N LEU A 262 0.63 -6.03 -7.23
CA LEU A 262 1.27 -5.04 -8.08
C LEU A 262 1.86 -5.69 -9.34
N THR A 263 2.08 -4.88 -10.37
CA THR A 263 2.83 -5.27 -11.57
C THR A 263 4.34 -5.36 -11.34
N ILE A 264 4.81 -4.76 -10.24
CA ILE A 264 6.21 -4.72 -9.83
C ILE A 264 6.77 -6.14 -9.73
N ASP A 265 7.96 -6.36 -10.30
CA ASP A 265 8.78 -7.52 -10.03
C ASP A 265 9.82 -7.15 -8.98
N GLN A 266 9.76 -7.75 -7.79
CA GLN A 266 10.66 -7.41 -6.69
C GLN A 266 12.14 -7.60 -7.03
N ARG A 267 12.48 -8.52 -7.96
CA ARG A 267 13.86 -8.78 -8.39
C ARG A 267 14.37 -7.63 -9.25
N ILE A 268 13.57 -7.22 -10.25
CA ILE A 268 13.88 -6.08 -11.13
C ILE A 268 13.93 -4.80 -10.29
N GLN A 269 12.91 -4.54 -9.47
CA GLN A 269 12.87 -3.39 -8.55
C GLN A 269 14.13 -3.27 -7.69
N SER A 270 14.61 -4.39 -7.13
CA SER A 270 15.80 -4.40 -6.26
C SER A 270 17.06 -4.01 -7.02
N VAL A 271 17.27 -4.55 -8.24
CA VAL A 271 18.45 -4.21 -9.05
C VAL A 271 18.38 -2.77 -9.56
N VAL A 272 17.21 -2.32 -10.03
CA VAL A 272 17.01 -0.95 -10.48
C VAL A 272 17.27 0.03 -9.33
N TYR A 273 16.79 -0.28 -8.12
CA TYR A 273 17.06 0.52 -6.93
C TYR A 273 18.56 0.60 -6.61
N GLN A 274 19.26 -0.53 -6.65
CA GLN A 274 20.69 -0.59 -6.36
C GLN A 274 21.51 0.22 -7.37
N GLU A 275 21.25 0.06 -8.67
CA GLU A 275 21.97 0.80 -9.71
C GLU A 275 21.68 2.30 -9.68
N LEU A 276 20.43 2.69 -9.44
CA LEU A 276 20.09 4.11 -9.26
C LEU A 276 20.74 4.71 -8.00
N LYS A 277 20.73 3.98 -6.88
CA LYS A 277 21.36 4.43 -5.63
C LYS A 277 22.86 4.61 -5.80
N LYS A 278 23.53 3.66 -6.46
CA LYS A 278 24.95 3.77 -6.83
C LYS A 278 25.19 5.01 -7.69
N ALA A 279 24.38 5.22 -8.74
CA ALA A 279 24.53 6.38 -9.62
C ALA A 279 24.39 7.71 -8.86
N VAL A 280 23.35 7.86 -8.02
CA VAL A 280 23.14 9.07 -7.22
C VAL A 280 24.31 9.32 -6.26
N GLN A 281 24.90 8.27 -5.68
CA GLN A 281 26.07 8.40 -4.82
C GLN A 281 27.34 8.76 -5.60
N THR A 282 27.61 8.07 -6.71
CA THR A 282 28.80 8.27 -7.55
C THR A 282 28.86 9.67 -8.14
N PHE A 283 27.71 10.20 -8.58
CA PHE A 283 27.62 11.53 -9.17
C PHE A 283 27.21 12.60 -8.17
N GLU A 284 27.18 12.28 -6.87
CA GLU A 284 26.77 13.18 -5.79
C GLU A 284 25.47 13.94 -6.10
N ALA A 285 24.55 13.28 -6.80
CA ALA A 285 23.36 13.92 -7.33
C ALA A 285 22.35 14.21 -6.21
N ALA A 286 21.59 15.30 -6.35
CA ALA A 286 20.57 15.65 -5.36
C ALA A 286 19.47 14.57 -5.26
N SER A 287 19.10 13.98 -6.41
CA SER A 287 18.17 12.85 -6.47
C SER A 287 18.25 12.11 -7.80
N GLY A 288 17.58 10.98 -7.91
CA GLY A 288 17.32 10.31 -9.18
C GLY A 288 16.05 9.48 -9.14
N SER A 289 15.57 9.12 -10.33
CA SER A 289 14.40 8.26 -10.54
C SER A 289 14.68 7.29 -11.68
N ALA A 290 14.13 6.08 -11.59
CA ALA A 290 14.16 5.13 -12.69
C ALA A 290 12.84 4.35 -12.78
N ILE A 291 12.38 4.12 -14.01
CA ILE A 291 11.16 3.36 -14.31
C ILE A 291 11.51 2.32 -15.38
N VAL A 292 11.03 1.10 -15.18
CA VAL A 292 11.08 0.00 -16.14
C VAL A 292 9.66 -0.42 -16.44
N VAL A 293 9.30 -0.45 -17.72
CA VAL A 293 7.96 -0.77 -18.21
C VAL A 293 8.04 -1.93 -19.20
N ASP A 294 7.14 -2.88 -19.07
CA ASP A 294 6.90 -3.93 -20.06
C ASP A 294 6.18 -3.34 -21.29
N ILE A 295 6.74 -3.54 -22.47
CA ILE A 295 6.25 -2.88 -23.69
C ILE A 295 4.91 -3.44 -24.17
N GLU A 296 4.70 -4.74 -24.01
CA GLU A 296 3.51 -5.42 -24.51
C GLU A 296 2.28 -5.02 -23.70
N THR A 297 2.43 -4.98 -22.38
CA THR A 297 1.33 -4.80 -21.43
C THR A 297 1.23 -3.39 -20.83
N ALA A 298 2.26 -2.56 -21.00
CA ALA A 298 2.44 -1.28 -20.29
C ALA A 298 2.44 -1.43 -18.76
N GLU A 299 2.75 -2.62 -18.24
CA GLU A 299 2.95 -2.87 -16.82
C GLU A 299 4.26 -2.25 -16.33
N VAL A 300 4.22 -1.52 -15.22
CA VAL A 300 5.41 -1.00 -14.55
C VAL A 300 6.07 -2.14 -13.78
N LEU A 301 7.20 -2.61 -14.26
CA LEU A 301 7.98 -3.69 -13.64
C LEU A 301 8.84 -3.18 -12.48
N ALA A 302 9.31 -1.94 -12.57
CA ALA A 302 10.02 -1.27 -11.50
C ALA A 302 9.81 0.24 -11.53
N MET A 303 9.70 0.87 -10.36
CA MET A 303 9.63 2.31 -10.17
C MET A 303 10.34 2.68 -8.87
N VAL A 304 11.48 3.36 -8.98
CA VAL A 304 12.37 3.65 -7.85
C VAL A 304 12.79 5.11 -7.84
N ASN A 305 13.06 5.63 -6.64
CA ASN A 305 13.66 6.95 -6.44
C ASN A 305 14.78 6.87 -5.41
N SER A 306 15.78 7.75 -5.56
CA SER A 306 16.83 7.98 -4.57
C SER A 306 16.95 9.48 -4.33
N PRO A 307 17.02 9.97 -3.06
CA PRO A 307 17.02 9.20 -1.83
C PRO A 307 15.65 8.58 -1.49
N SER A 308 15.67 7.35 -0.96
CA SER A 308 14.49 6.64 -0.42
C SER A 308 14.45 6.70 1.11
N PHE A 309 13.55 5.97 1.77
CA PHE A 309 13.41 5.91 3.22
C PHE A 309 12.93 4.53 3.66
N ASN A 310 13.16 4.15 4.93
CA ASN A 310 12.62 2.91 5.47
C ASN A 310 11.20 3.14 6.04
N PRO A 311 10.13 2.59 5.44
CA PRO A 311 8.76 2.80 5.92
C PRO A 311 8.49 2.17 7.30
N ASN A 312 9.29 1.18 7.71
CA ASN A 312 9.20 0.55 9.04
C ASN A 312 9.74 1.45 10.17
N ASN A 313 10.65 2.38 9.86
CA ASN A 313 11.19 3.35 10.80
C ASN A 313 11.32 4.73 10.15
N ARG A 314 10.34 5.59 10.46
CA ARG A 314 10.23 6.95 9.91
C ARG A 314 10.63 8.04 10.89
N THR A 315 11.26 7.69 12.01
CA THR A 315 11.75 8.67 12.98
C THR A 315 12.82 9.54 12.34
N ASN A 316 12.65 10.87 12.41
CA ASN A 316 13.56 11.87 11.84
C ASN A 316 13.79 11.78 10.32
N VAL A 317 12.88 11.14 9.56
CA VAL A 317 12.96 11.14 8.09
C VAL A 317 12.43 12.47 7.54
N PRO A 318 13.22 13.23 6.75
CA PRO A 318 12.75 14.46 6.12
C PRO A 318 11.63 14.20 5.10
N VAL A 319 10.63 15.09 5.05
CA VAL A 319 9.44 14.97 4.18
C VAL A 319 9.78 14.79 2.70
N HIS A 320 10.83 15.46 2.21
CA HIS A 320 11.24 15.37 0.81
C HIS A 320 11.66 13.96 0.36
N ARG A 321 11.99 13.05 1.31
CA ARG A 321 12.33 11.65 0.99
C ARG A 321 11.09 10.78 0.74
N PHE A 322 9.91 11.20 1.18
CA PHE A 322 8.64 10.50 0.90
C PHE A 322 8.14 10.73 -0.54
N ARG A 323 8.62 11.78 -1.20
CA ARG A 323 8.19 12.17 -2.54
C ARG A 323 8.51 11.10 -3.59
N ASN A 324 7.49 10.60 -4.29
CA ASN A 324 7.65 9.67 -5.42
C ASN A 324 8.00 10.45 -6.70
N ARG A 325 9.27 10.83 -6.83
CA ARG A 325 9.76 11.73 -7.89
C ARG A 325 9.47 11.24 -9.31
N ALA A 326 9.40 9.94 -9.53
CA ALA A 326 9.05 9.32 -10.79
C ALA A 326 7.72 9.82 -11.37
N ILE A 327 6.75 10.15 -10.51
CA ILE A 327 5.42 10.65 -10.88
C ILE A 327 5.17 12.11 -10.46
N THR A 328 5.92 12.64 -9.48
CA THR A 328 5.66 13.99 -8.95
C THR A 328 6.61 15.07 -9.46
N ASP A 329 7.82 14.71 -9.88
CA ASP A 329 8.82 15.69 -10.29
C ASP A 329 8.76 15.86 -11.80
N THR A 330 8.47 17.08 -12.23
CA THR A 330 8.45 17.44 -13.64
C THR A 330 9.77 18.09 -14.02
N PHE A 331 10.25 17.80 -15.22
CA PHE A 331 11.45 18.40 -15.79
C PHE A 331 11.28 18.59 -17.29
N GLU A 332 12.07 19.47 -17.89
CA GLU A 332 12.11 19.59 -19.34
C GLU A 332 12.87 18.38 -19.93
N PRO A 333 12.25 17.57 -20.80
CA PRO A 333 12.85 16.33 -21.29
C PRO A 333 14.06 16.57 -22.19
N GLY A 334 14.17 17.75 -22.80
CA GLY A 334 15.25 18.10 -23.69
C GLY A 334 15.36 17.13 -24.86
N SER A 335 16.60 16.70 -25.17
CA SER A 335 16.85 15.90 -26.37
C SER A 335 16.19 14.52 -26.39
N THR A 336 15.67 14.01 -25.27
CA THR A 336 14.89 12.75 -25.27
C THR A 336 13.57 12.85 -26.05
N MET A 337 13.15 14.08 -26.39
CA MET A 337 11.94 14.39 -27.15
C MET A 337 12.13 14.45 -28.67
N LYS A 338 13.38 14.59 -29.15
CA LYS A 338 13.69 14.71 -30.58
C LYS A 338 13.12 13.59 -31.48
N PRO A 339 12.97 12.33 -31.01
CA PRO A 339 12.28 11.32 -31.79
C PRO A 339 10.90 11.76 -32.28
N LEU A 340 10.15 12.58 -31.52
CA LEU A 340 8.85 13.09 -31.96
C LEU A 340 8.92 13.94 -33.23
N SER A 341 9.97 14.74 -33.41
CA SER A 341 10.13 15.55 -34.63
C SER A 341 10.37 14.66 -35.85
N VAL A 342 11.11 13.57 -35.69
CA VAL A 342 11.33 12.58 -36.76
C VAL A 342 10.05 11.79 -37.04
N ILE A 343 9.38 11.30 -35.99
CA ILE A 343 8.11 10.58 -36.08
C ILE A 343 7.08 11.42 -36.84
N ASN A 344 6.87 12.67 -36.43
CA ASN A 344 5.87 13.54 -37.03
C ASN A 344 6.17 13.84 -38.51
N ALA A 345 7.45 14.06 -38.86
CA ALA A 345 7.84 14.31 -40.25
C ALA A 345 7.66 13.07 -41.15
N LEU A 346 7.96 11.88 -40.64
CA LEU A 346 7.76 10.61 -41.34
C LEU A 346 6.27 10.25 -41.48
N GLU A 347 5.49 10.38 -40.39
CA GLU A 347 4.07 10.03 -40.37
C GLU A 347 3.24 10.99 -41.24
N TYR A 348 3.58 12.29 -41.24
CA TYR A 348 2.96 13.28 -42.13
C TYR A 348 3.43 13.14 -43.59
N GLY A 349 4.58 12.50 -43.82
CA GLY A 349 5.17 12.31 -45.15
C GLY A 349 5.91 13.53 -45.70
N SER A 350 6.32 14.49 -44.85
CA SER A 350 7.14 15.63 -45.28
C SER A 350 8.61 15.24 -45.51
N TYR A 351 9.06 14.12 -44.93
CA TYR A 351 10.36 13.50 -45.15
C TYR A 351 10.19 11.98 -45.30
N GLY A 352 10.99 11.36 -46.16
CA GLY A 352 11.23 9.93 -46.22
C GLY A 352 12.45 9.50 -45.38
N THR A 353 12.60 8.20 -45.17
CA THR A 353 13.71 7.65 -44.34
C THR A 353 15.11 7.87 -44.92
N LEU A 354 15.22 8.10 -46.23
CA LEU A 354 16.47 8.35 -46.94
C LEU A 354 16.73 9.84 -47.20
N ASP A 355 15.79 10.72 -46.85
CA ASP A 355 15.94 12.14 -47.08
C ASP A 355 17.01 12.75 -46.16
N LEU A 356 17.62 13.82 -46.64
CA LEU A 356 18.65 14.55 -45.92
C LEU A 356 18.11 15.89 -45.42
N VAL A 357 18.46 16.22 -44.19
CA VAL A 357 18.14 17.50 -43.55
C VAL A 357 19.36 18.40 -43.64
N ASP A 358 19.26 19.52 -44.37
CA ASP A 358 20.34 20.50 -44.38
C ASP A 358 20.39 21.26 -43.05
N THR A 359 21.47 21.12 -42.29
CA THR A 359 21.68 21.84 -41.03
C THR A 359 22.60 23.04 -41.16
N SER A 360 23.05 23.38 -42.37
CA SER A 360 23.92 24.54 -42.64
C SER A 360 23.22 25.87 -42.32
N PRO A 361 23.94 26.88 -41.80
CA PRO A 361 25.36 26.91 -41.37
C PRO A 361 25.56 26.48 -39.89
N GLY A 362 24.75 25.56 -39.38
CA GLY A 362 24.74 25.12 -37.97
C GLY A 362 23.90 26.01 -37.06
N TYR A 363 23.22 27.03 -37.60
CA TYR A 363 22.28 27.87 -36.87
C TYR A 363 21.22 28.48 -37.78
N MET A 364 20.07 28.84 -37.22
CA MET A 364 19.07 29.70 -37.89
C MET A 364 18.46 30.70 -36.91
N ARG A 365 17.95 31.81 -37.45
CA ARG A 365 17.14 32.76 -36.69
C ARG A 365 15.66 32.51 -37.00
N LEU A 366 14.87 32.39 -35.94
CA LEU A 366 13.41 32.28 -36.00
C LEU A 366 12.84 33.46 -35.20
N GLY A 367 12.44 34.51 -35.92
CA GLY A 367 12.12 35.81 -35.31
C GLY A 367 13.32 36.35 -34.54
N GLY A 368 13.12 36.68 -33.26
CA GLY A 368 14.15 37.22 -32.37
C GLY A 368 15.05 36.17 -31.70
N ARG A 369 14.84 34.86 -31.93
CA ARG A 369 15.58 33.78 -31.27
C ARG A 369 16.50 33.04 -32.24
N ARG A 370 17.62 32.52 -31.73
CA ARG A 370 18.58 31.71 -32.48
C ARG A 370 18.50 30.26 -32.02
N VAL A 371 18.36 29.35 -32.99
CA VAL A 371 18.58 27.92 -32.79
C VAL A 371 19.97 27.59 -33.35
N SER A 372 20.74 26.77 -32.64
CA SER A 372 22.08 26.39 -33.08
C SER A 372 22.47 25.00 -32.61
N ASP A 373 23.30 24.35 -33.41
CA ASP A 373 24.03 23.15 -33.06
C ASP A 373 25.45 23.51 -32.58
N PRO A 374 26.10 22.64 -31.78
CA PRO A 374 27.49 22.85 -31.39
C PRO A 374 28.48 22.89 -32.55
N ARG A 375 28.16 22.23 -33.67
CA ARG A 375 28.98 22.17 -34.89
C ARG A 375 28.07 22.18 -36.11
N ASN A 376 28.47 22.92 -37.15
CA ASN A 376 27.84 22.83 -38.46
C ASN A 376 28.22 21.49 -39.11
N ARG A 377 27.22 20.69 -39.49
CA ARG A 377 27.43 19.36 -40.09
C ARG A 377 26.92 19.26 -41.53
N GLY A 378 26.38 20.33 -42.10
CA GLY A 378 25.82 20.29 -43.45
C GLY A 378 24.59 19.39 -43.52
N LEU A 379 24.53 18.52 -44.52
CA LEU A 379 23.45 17.56 -44.70
C LEU A 379 23.58 16.41 -43.69
N LEU A 380 22.49 16.14 -42.96
CA LEU A 380 22.38 15.02 -42.02
C LEU A 380 21.27 14.07 -42.45
N SER A 381 21.49 12.76 -42.33
CA SER A 381 20.40 11.79 -42.36
C SER A 381 19.50 11.95 -41.12
N LEU A 382 18.27 11.42 -41.16
CA LEU A 382 17.39 11.41 -39.97
C LEU A 382 18.02 10.68 -38.78
N ALA A 383 18.76 9.60 -39.04
CA ALA A 383 19.53 8.90 -38.02
C ALA A 383 20.63 9.80 -37.42
N ASP A 384 21.36 10.55 -38.25
CA ASP A 384 22.40 11.47 -37.78
C ASP A 384 21.85 12.65 -36.98
N VAL A 385 20.65 13.14 -37.33
CA VAL A 385 19.93 14.14 -36.53
C VAL A 385 19.75 13.65 -35.10
N LEU A 386 19.35 12.39 -34.91
CA LEU A 386 19.22 11.78 -33.58
C LEU A 386 20.57 11.45 -32.95
N LYS A 387 21.50 10.83 -33.69
CA LYS A 387 22.85 10.43 -33.24
C LYS A 387 23.63 11.59 -32.64
N TYR A 388 23.74 12.69 -33.40
CA TYR A 388 24.44 13.91 -33.00
C TYR A 388 23.56 14.87 -32.21
N SER A 389 22.28 14.53 -32.00
CA SER A 389 21.33 15.35 -31.26
C SER A 389 21.24 16.77 -31.84
N SER A 390 21.06 16.91 -33.15
CA SER A 390 20.98 18.21 -33.84
C SER A 390 19.68 18.95 -33.48
N ASN A 391 19.79 20.12 -32.85
CA ASN A 391 18.67 21.03 -32.61
C ASN A 391 18.17 21.62 -33.94
N MET A 392 19.10 21.93 -34.85
CA MET A 392 18.78 22.41 -36.19
C MET A 392 17.96 21.40 -36.98
N GLY A 393 18.39 20.14 -37.01
CA GLY A 393 17.68 19.06 -37.68
C GLY A 393 16.28 18.85 -37.11
N SER A 394 16.17 18.73 -35.77
CA SER A 394 14.87 18.57 -35.10
C SER A 394 13.92 19.73 -35.39
N THR A 395 14.44 20.96 -35.39
CA THR A 395 13.66 22.17 -35.68
C THR A 395 13.16 22.17 -37.12
N LYS A 396 14.01 21.83 -38.09
CA LYS A 396 13.59 21.78 -39.51
C LYS A 396 12.54 20.70 -39.76
N LEU A 397 12.66 19.55 -39.10
CA LEU A 397 11.66 18.49 -39.17
C LEU A 397 10.32 18.95 -38.58
N ALA A 398 10.33 19.55 -37.39
CA ALA A 398 9.10 20.05 -36.75
C ALA A 398 8.42 21.18 -37.56
N LEU A 399 9.20 22.07 -38.17
CA LEU A 399 8.67 23.16 -39.00
C LEU A 399 8.26 22.73 -40.42
N SER A 400 8.53 21.48 -40.82
CA SER A 400 8.14 20.95 -42.13
C SER A 400 6.69 20.48 -42.20
N THR A 401 6.00 20.43 -41.06
CA THR A 401 4.61 19.96 -40.93
C THR A 401 3.72 21.05 -40.32
N PRO A 402 2.39 20.98 -40.48
CA PRO A 402 1.46 21.83 -39.74
C PRO A 402 1.70 21.74 -38.22
N LYS A 403 1.55 22.88 -37.53
CA LYS A 403 1.84 23.00 -36.09
C LYS A 403 0.92 22.11 -35.27
N GLU A 404 -0.33 21.99 -35.71
CA GLU A 404 -1.38 21.18 -35.09
C GLU A 404 -1.01 19.70 -35.08
N SER A 405 -0.41 19.19 -36.17
CA SER A 405 0.09 17.81 -36.25
C SER A 405 1.18 17.56 -35.21
N PHE A 406 2.17 18.45 -35.17
CA PHE A 406 3.30 18.30 -34.25
C PHE A 406 2.88 18.43 -32.78
N LEU A 407 1.98 19.38 -32.46
CA LEU A 407 1.49 19.62 -31.11
C LEU A 407 0.55 18.48 -30.64
N GLY A 408 -0.33 17.99 -31.52
CA GLY A 408 -1.23 16.87 -31.24
C GLY A 408 -0.47 15.62 -30.82
N LEU A 409 0.64 15.32 -31.52
CA LEU A 409 1.48 14.16 -31.24
C LEU A 409 1.99 14.10 -29.79
N PHE A 410 2.21 15.24 -29.11
CA PHE A 410 2.62 15.22 -27.70
C PHE A 410 1.54 14.59 -26.81
N TYR A 411 0.29 15.00 -27.00
CA TYR A 411 -0.85 14.49 -26.24
C TYR A 411 -1.09 13.00 -26.58
N ASP A 412 -1.08 12.67 -27.87
CA ASP A 412 -1.33 11.32 -28.35
C ASP A 412 -0.28 10.31 -27.81
N MET A 413 0.97 10.75 -27.70
CA MET A 413 2.06 9.97 -27.11
C MET A 413 2.02 9.90 -25.57
N GLY A 414 0.99 10.46 -24.93
CA GLY A 414 0.76 10.41 -23.49
C GLY A 414 1.62 11.40 -22.70
N LEU A 415 2.11 12.45 -23.34
CA LEU A 415 2.77 13.56 -22.66
C LEU A 415 1.73 14.58 -22.22
N VAL A 416 2.00 15.25 -21.10
CA VAL A 416 1.13 16.31 -20.56
C VAL A 416 -0.29 15.84 -20.18
N ASP A 417 -0.47 14.54 -19.99
CA ASP A 417 -1.68 13.90 -19.50
C ASP A 417 -1.33 12.88 -18.41
N SER A 418 -2.31 12.24 -17.77
CA SER A 418 -2.04 11.13 -16.86
C SER A 418 -1.19 10.05 -17.56
N SER A 419 -0.16 9.55 -16.87
CA SER A 419 0.60 8.40 -17.35
C SER A 419 -0.19 7.09 -17.26
N GLY A 420 -1.27 7.08 -16.48
CA GLY A 420 -2.10 5.90 -16.20
C GLY A 420 -1.70 5.14 -14.92
N ILE A 421 -0.59 5.51 -14.26
CA ILE A 421 -0.14 4.90 -13.00
C ILE A 421 -1.19 5.08 -11.88
N ASP A 422 -1.90 6.22 -11.89
CA ASP A 422 -3.05 6.48 -11.01
C ASP A 422 -2.70 6.43 -9.51
N LEU A 423 -1.50 6.92 -9.18
CA LEU A 423 -1.06 7.13 -7.80
C LEU A 423 -1.34 8.57 -7.37
N VAL A 424 -1.64 8.74 -6.08
CA VAL A 424 -1.94 10.07 -5.53
C VAL A 424 -0.72 10.99 -5.67
N GLY A 425 -0.94 12.21 -6.15
CA GLY A 425 0.11 13.21 -6.35
C GLY A 425 0.81 13.14 -7.71
N GLU A 426 0.39 12.23 -8.60
CA GLU A 426 0.85 12.20 -9.99
C GLU A 426 0.67 13.58 -10.66
N SER A 427 1.76 14.09 -11.24
CA SER A 427 1.74 15.33 -12.00
C SER A 427 1.42 15.05 -13.47
N THR A 428 0.55 15.87 -14.05
CA THR A 428 0.27 15.87 -15.48
C THR A 428 1.31 16.63 -16.29
N GLY A 429 2.39 17.13 -15.69
CA GLY A 429 3.37 17.96 -16.40
C GLY A 429 2.87 19.39 -16.64
N LEU A 430 3.57 20.11 -17.51
CA LEU A 430 3.23 21.47 -17.92
C LEU A 430 3.37 21.60 -19.43
N PHE A 431 2.32 22.07 -20.08
CA PHE A 431 2.31 22.48 -21.47
C PHE A 431 1.48 23.73 -21.60
N ASN A 432 2.08 24.80 -22.11
CA ASN A 432 1.37 26.05 -22.27
C ASN A 432 0.48 25.96 -23.51
N ASP A 433 -0.76 25.50 -23.34
CA ASP A 433 -1.71 25.52 -24.44
C ASP A 433 -2.03 26.97 -24.85
N ARG A 434 -1.79 27.26 -26.12
CA ARG A 434 -1.85 28.61 -26.70
C ARG A 434 -2.52 28.53 -28.05
N ARG A 435 -3.41 29.49 -28.31
CA ARG A 435 -4.07 29.62 -29.62
C ARG A 435 -3.12 29.97 -30.76
N ARG A 436 -1.95 30.53 -30.47
CA ARG A 436 -0.96 30.95 -31.46
C ARG A 436 0.42 30.51 -31.02
N TRP A 437 1.06 29.71 -31.86
CA TRP A 437 2.43 29.23 -31.68
C TRP A 437 3.35 29.91 -32.68
N SER A 438 4.40 30.57 -32.19
CA SER A 438 5.48 31.08 -33.03
C SER A 438 6.41 29.93 -33.45
N ASP A 439 7.09 30.10 -34.58
CA ASP A 439 8.05 29.10 -35.08
C ASP A 439 9.20 28.89 -34.10
N SER A 440 9.56 29.93 -33.32
CA SER A 440 10.58 29.84 -32.27
C SER A 440 10.15 28.98 -31.07
N GLU A 441 8.86 28.94 -30.75
CA GLU A 441 8.31 28.09 -29.71
C GLU A 441 8.22 26.64 -30.20
N ILE A 442 7.75 26.42 -31.44
CA ILE A 442 7.75 25.09 -32.08
C ILE A 442 9.16 24.52 -32.16
N ALA A 443 10.14 25.34 -32.54
CA ALA A 443 11.55 24.96 -32.52
C ALA A 443 11.98 24.52 -31.11
N SER A 444 11.68 25.31 -30.08
CA SER A 444 12.04 24.98 -28.69
C SER A 444 11.44 23.65 -28.24
N LEU A 445 10.16 23.40 -28.57
CA LEU A 445 9.49 22.13 -28.30
C LEU A 445 10.13 20.96 -29.03
N SER A 446 10.57 21.16 -30.29
CA SER A 446 11.21 20.11 -31.11
C SER A 446 12.42 19.46 -30.45
N PHE A 447 13.14 20.21 -29.61
CA PHE A 447 14.27 19.70 -28.84
C PHE A 447 14.01 19.70 -27.32
N GLY A 448 12.74 19.74 -26.92
CA GLY A 448 12.25 19.39 -25.58
C GLY A 448 12.28 20.50 -24.52
N TYR A 449 12.20 21.77 -24.92
CA TYR A 449 12.09 22.94 -24.03
C TYR A 449 10.73 23.62 -24.19
N GLY A 450 10.21 24.24 -23.12
CA GLY A 450 8.88 24.83 -23.08
C GLY A 450 7.76 23.83 -22.75
N ILE A 451 8.14 22.63 -22.34
CA ILE A 451 7.28 21.54 -21.84
C ILE A 451 7.95 20.91 -20.63
N SER A 452 7.18 20.54 -19.60
CA SER A 452 7.68 19.75 -18.48
C SER A 452 6.91 18.44 -18.37
N VAL A 453 7.63 17.33 -18.21
CA VAL A 453 7.07 15.98 -18.12
C VAL A 453 7.61 15.24 -16.92
N THR A 454 6.92 14.18 -16.49
CA THR A 454 7.40 13.26 -15.46
C THR A 454 8.20 12.11 -16.11
N ALA A 455 8.97 11.38 -15.29
CA ALA A 455 9.64 10.18 -15.77
C ALA A 455 8.64 9.12 -16.26
N ALA A 456 7.46 9.03 -15.63
CA ALA A 456 6.38 8.13 -16.02
C ALA A 456 5.79 8.47 -17.40
N GLN A 457 5.52 9.76 -17.68
CA GLN A 457 5.06 10.19 -19.01
C GLN A 457 6.11 9.89 -20.09
N LEU A 458 7.39 10.15 -19.80
CA LEU A 458 8.47 9.82 -20.72
C LEU A 458 8.56 8.30 -20.95
N ALA A 459 8.37 7.49 -19.91
CA ALA A 459 8.35 6.04 -20.03
C ALA A 459 7.18 5.55 -20.88
N ARG A 460 5.99 6.15 -20.73
CA ARG A 460 4.81 5.87 -21.58
C ARG A 460 5.12 6.16 -23.05
N MET A 461 5.70 7.32 -23.37
CA MET A 461 6.08 7.66 -24.74
C MET A 461 7.03 6.62 -25.36
N TYR A 462 8.08 6.22 -24.64
CA TYR A 462 9.02 5.21 -25.13
C TYR A 462 8.41 3.80 -25.19
N THR A 463 7.45 3.50 -24.31
CA THR A 463 6.67 2.26 -24.37
C THR A 463 5.81 2.22 -25.63
N THR A 464 5.12 3.32 -25.97
CA THR A 464 4.34 3.45 -27.21
C THR A 464 5.22 3.27 -28.45
N LEU A 465 6.41 3.88 -28.46
CA LEU A 465 7.36 3.71 -29.56
C LEU A 465 7.83 2.26 -29.69
N GLY A 466 8.18 1.62 -28.56
CA GLY A 466 8.56 0.21 -28.50
C GLY A 466 7.45 -0.75 -28.93
N ALA A 467 6.19 -0.43 -28.64
CA ALA A 467 5.01 -1.22 -28.96
C ALA A 467 4.55 -1.07 -30.42
N GLY A 468 5.41 -0.59 -31.32
CA GLY A 468 5.07 -0.38 -32.73
C GLY A 468 4.01 0.69 -32.94
N GLY A 469 4.00 1.73 -32.08
CA GLY A 469 3.09 2.86 -32.17
C GLY A 469 1.76 2.71 -31.43
N ILE A 470 1.59 1.65 -30.63
CA ILE A 470 0.38 1.41 -29.84
C ILE A 470 0.56 2.00 -28.44
N SER A 471 -0.25 3.01 -28.11
CA SER A 471 -0.27 3.67 -26.80
C SER A 471 -1.20 2.91 -25.86
N ARG A 472 -0.71 2.69 -24.63
CA ARG A 472 -1.47 2.11 -23.51
C ARG A 472 -1.20 2.94 -22.25
N PRO A 473 -2.19 3.11 -21.36
CA PRO A 473 -1.92 3.72 -20.06
C PRO A 473 -1.09 2.76 -19.20
N LEU A 474 -0.08 3.30 -18.51
CA LEU A 474 0.78 2.51 -17.63
C LEU A 474 -0.05 1.82 -16.53
N SER A 475 0.43 0.68 -16.02
CA SER A 475 -0.21 -0.01 -14.89
C SER A 475 0.75 -0.27 -13.76
N ILE A 476 0.32 0.01 -12.53
CA ILE A 476 1.04 -0.41 -11.32
C ILE A 476 0.35 -1.57 -10.58
N ILE A 477 -0.93 -1.81 -10.89
CA ILE A 477 -1.75 -2.91 -10.36
C ILE A 477 -1.90 -3.96 -11.44
N LYS A 478 -1.66 -5.22 -11.06
CA LYS A 478 -1.86 -6.36 -11.96
C LYS A 478 -3.35 -6.63 -12.08
N THR A 479 -3.86 -6.66 -13.31
CA THR A 479 -5.28 -6.90 -13.61
C THR A 479 -5.40 -7.80 -14.82
N ASP A 480 -6.43 -8.65 -14.84
CA ASP A 480 -6.75 -9.50 -15.98
C ASP A 480 -7.56 -8.74 -17.05
N VAL A 481 -7.98 -7.51 -16.76
CA VAL A 481 -8.73 -6.66 -17.68
C VAL A 481 -7.77 -5.98 -18.66
N GLU A 482 -7.95 -6.27 -19.95
CA GLU A 482 -7.19 -5.63 -21.01
C GLU A 482 -7.46 -4.11 -21.01
N LYS A 483 -6.38 -3.33 -20.98
CA LYS A 483 -6.46 -1.87 -20.98
C LYS A 483 -6.78 -1.35 -22.38
N PRO A 484 -7.48 -0.20 -22.49
CA PRO A 484 -7.68 0.43 -23.77
C PRO A 484 -6.33 0.71 -24.43
N SER A 485 -6.25 0.39 -25.72
CA SER A 485 -5.06 0.63 -26.54
C SER A 485 -5.46 1.39 -27.80
N GLU A 486 -4.58 2.27 -28.25
CA GLU A 486 -4.81 3.12 -29.41
C GLU A 486 -3.55 3.16 -30.28
N ARG A 487 -3.71 3.05 -31.59
CA ARG A 487 -2.60 3.22 -32.53
C ARG A 487 -2.42 4.72 -32.80
N ILE A 488 -1.30 5.25 -32.34
CA ILE A 488 -0.94 6.67 -32.49
C ILE A 488 -0.10 6.92 -33.73
N ILE A 489 0.80 5.97 -34.04
CA ILE A 489 1.65 6.04 -35.23
C ILE A 489 1.66 4.71 -35.96
N SER A 490 1.98 4.74 -37.25
CA SER A 490 2.19 3.55 -38.04
C SER A 490 3.33 2.69 -37.48
N GLN A 491 3.18 1.38 -37.60
CA GLN A 491 4.17 0.42 -37.11
C GLN A 491 5.52 0.59 -37.83
N ASP A 492 5.48 0.90 -39.13
CA ASP A 492 6.67 1.14 -39.94
C ASP A 492 7.45 2.36 -39.46
N VAL A 493 6.77 3.48 -39.17
CA VAL A 493 7.43 4.68 -38.62
C VAL A 493 8.04 4.39 -37.25
N ALA A 494 7.33 3.68 -36.37
CA ALA A 494 7.85 3.29 -35.06
C ALA A 494 9.16 2.47 -35.20
N TYR A 495 9.18 1.43 -36.04
CA TYR A 495 10.38 0.63 -36.25
C TYR A 495 11.52 1.38 -36.93
N ASN A 496 11.22 2.21 -37.93
CA ASN A 496 12.23 3.04 -38.60
C ASN A 496 12.91 3.97 -37.59
N VAL A 497 12.14 4.64 -36.73
CA VAL A 497 12.68 5.53 -35.70
C VAL A 497 13.48 4.77 -34.65
N LEU A 498 13.03 3.58 -34.22
CA LEU A 498 13.81 2.72 -33.32
C LEU A 498 15.16 2.32 -33.91
N ASN A 499 15.19 1.90 -35.17
CA ASN A 499 16.43 1.57 -35.88
C ASN A 499 17.35 2.79 -36.01
N MET A 500 16.80 3.98 -36.29
CA MET A 500 17.57 5.23 -36.30
C MET A 500 18.14 5.55 -34.90
N MET A 501 17.38 5.30 -33.84
CA MET A 501 17.78 5.55 -32.46
C MET A 501 18.84 4.57 -31.94
N GLU A 502 19.00 3.39 -32.54
CA GLU A 502 20.11 2.49 -32.23
C GLU A 502 21.47 3.17 -32.49
N SER A 503 21.56 4.01 -33.54
CA SER A 503 22.78 4.75 -33.86
C SER A 503 23.22 5.72 -32.75
N VAL A 504 22.30 6.15 -31.87
CA VAL A 504 22.61 7.00 -30.70
C VAL A 504 23.47 6.25 -29.68
N VAL A 505 23.30 4.93 -29.57
CA VAL A 505 24.01 4.08 -28.61
C VAL A 505 25.28 3.45 -29.22
N SER A 506 25.60 3.76 -30.47
CA SER A 506 26.87 3.37 -31.10
C SER A 506 28.10 4.04 -30.46
N GLU A 507 29.30 3.53 -30.72
CA GLU A 507 30.57 4.06 -30.15
C GLU A 507 30.79 5.56 -30.42
N ASP A 508 30.34 6.05 -31.58
CA ASP A 508 30.41 7.47 -31.99
C ASP A 508 29.13 8.25 -31.66
N GLY A 509 28.16 7.63 -30.99
CA GLY A 509 26.87 8.21 -30.64
C GLY A 509 26.90 9.00 -29.33
N SER A 510 25.93 9.90 -29.15
CA SER A 510 25.78 10.67 -27.90
C SER A 510 25.43 9.82 -26.67
N GLY A 511 25.01 8.57 -26.87
CA GLY A 511 24.61 7.63 -25.83
C GLY A 511 25.53 6.42 -25.66
N LYS A 512 26.78 6.43 -26.14
CA LYS A 512 27.70 5.28 -26.14
C LYS A 512 27.84 4.52 -24.80
N ASN A 513 27.68 5.19 -23.66
CA ASN A 513 27.77 4.55 -22.35
C ASN A 513 26.52 3.71 -22.00
N ALA A 514 25.48 3.74 -22.81
CA ALA A 514 24.27 2.92 -22.67
C ALA A 514 24.35 1.56 -23.40
N ILE A 515 25.51 1.22 -24.01
CA ILE A 515 25.69 -0.07 -24.71
C ILE A 515 25.42 -1.24 -23.76
N VAL A 516 24.62 -2.19 -24.23
CA VAL A 516 24.28 -3.41 -23.51
C VAL A 516 24.92 -4.61 -24.22
N ARG A 517 25.84 -5.31 -23.57
CA ARG A 517 26.47 -6.49 -24.18
C ARG A 517 25.43 -7.57 -24.47
N GLY A 518 25.42 -8.07 -25.71
CA GLY A 518 24.50 -9.09 -26.20
C GLY A 518 23.17 -8.53 -26.76
N TYR A 519 22.85 -7.26 -26.55
CA TYR A 519 21.57 -6.69 -26.95
C TYR A 519 21.73 -5.40 -27.75
N ARG A 520 20.95 -5.28 -28.81
CA ARG A 520 20.75 -4.03 -29.54
C ARG A 520 19.76 -3.19 -28.75
N VAL A 521 20.12 -1.96 -28.43
CA VAL A 521 19.28 -1.04 -27.65
C VAL A 521 19.13 0.28 -28.39
N ALA A 522 17.93 0.85 -28.36
CA ALA A 522 17.63 2.14 -28.96
C ALA A 522 17.26 3.12 -27.86
N GLY A 523 17.79 4.33 -27.91
CA GLY A 523 17.50 5.30 -26.86
C GLY A 523 18.03 6.69 -27.17
N LYS A 524 17.78 7.60 -26.25
CA LYS A 524 18.19 8.99 -26.37
C LYS A 524 18.58 9.54 -25.01
N THR A 525 19.69 10.26 -25.00
CA THR A 525 20.10 11.08 -23.86
C THR A 525 19.53 12.50 -23.98
N GLY A 526 19.19 13.08 -22.82
CA GLY A 526 18.85 14.48 -22.63
C GLY A 526 19.66 15.10 -21.47
N THR A 527 19.95 16.39 -21.63
CA THR A 527 20.46 17.26 -20.57
C THR A 527 19.69 18.57 -20.68
N SER A 528 18.98 18.95 -19.62
CA SER A 528 18.22 20.19 -19.54
C SER A 528 18.64 21.01 -18.35
N GLN A 529 18.63 22.33 -18.50
CA GLN A 529 18.86 23.25 -17.38
C GLN A 529 17.59 23.37 -16.55
N LYS A 530 17.74 23.43 -15.23
CA LYS A 530 16.59 23.61 -14.35
C LYS A 530 16.08 25.03 -14.45
N ALA A 531 14.78 25.17 -14.70
CA ALA A 531 14.11 26.45 -14.65
C ALA A 531 14.11 26.98 -13.21
N THR A 532 14.46 28.26 -13.05
CA THR A 532 14.44 29.02 -11.80
C THR A 532 13.62 30.29 -11.99
N ALA A 533 13.31 31.00 -10.91
CA ALA A 533 12.58 32.26 -11.00
C ALA A 533 13.38 33.26 -11.87
N GLY A 534 12.84 33.60 -13.04
CA GLY A 534 13.45 34.54 -13.98
C GLY A 534 14.28 33.92 -15.12
N GLY A 535 14.41 32.59 -15.22
CA GLY A 535 15.13 31.95 -16.33
C GLY A 535 15.61 30.53 -16.04
N TYR A 536 16.82 30.21 -16.51
CA TYR A 536 17.49 28.93 -16.26
C TYR A 536 18.61 29.10 -15.24
N GLY A 537 18.72 28.15 -14.31
CA GLY A 537 19.80 28.07 -13.33
C GLY A 537 21.05 27.35 -13.86
N HIS A 538 21.98 27.08 -12.95
CA HIS A 538 23.21 26.32 -13.23
C HIS A 538 23.09 24.82 -12.95
N ASP A 539 21.95 24.37 -12.43
CA ASP A 539 21.70 22.98 -12.13
C ASP A 539 21.07 22.29 -13.35
N TYR A 540 21.39 20.99 -13.53
CA TYR A 540 20.98 20.22 -14.70
C TYR A 540 20.13 19.01 -14.32
N VAL A 541 19.25 18.58 -15.22
CA VAL A 541 18.60 17.28 -15.18
C VAL A 541 19.12 16.44 -16.34
N ASN A 542 19.71 15.30 -16.00
CA ASN A 542 20.29 14.37 -16.94
C ASN A 542 19.39 13.16 -17.10
N THR A 543 19.06 12.83 -18.34
CA THR A 543 18.10 11.78 -18.65
C THR A 543 18.62 10.84 -19.71
N PHE A 544 18.20 9.60 -19.61
CA PHE A 544 18.31 8.62 -20.67
C PHE A 544 17.02 7.83 -20.72
N ALA A 545 16.43 7.75 -21.90
CA ALA A 545 15.21 6.97 -22.16
C ALA A 545 15.46 6.07 -23.37
N GLY A 546 15.00 4.83 -23.30
CA GLY A 546 15.25 3.87 -24.38
C GLY A 546 14.47 2.58 -24.21
N VAL A 547 14.56 1.75 -25.25
CA VAL A 547 13.92 0.44 -25.33
C VAL A 547 14.93 -0.63 -25.74
N GLY A 548 14.63 -1.88 -25.38
CA GLY A 548 15.42 -3.02 -25.81
C GLY A 548 14.66 -4.35 -25.68
N PRO A 549 15.07 -5.37 -26.45
CA PRO A 549 16.00 -5.30 -27.59
C PRO A 549 15.39 -4.58 -28.80
N VAL A 550 16.17 -4.10 -29.78
CA VAL A 550 15.63 -3.34 -30.94
C VAL A 550 14.83 -4.23 -31.89
N SER A 551 15.25 -5.48 -32.08
CA SER A 551 14.59 -6.41 -33.00
C SER A 551 13.19 -6.85 -32.56
N ASP A 552 12.98 -6.97 -31.25
CA ASP A 552 11.71 -7.34 -30.61
C ASP A 552 11.62 -6.65 -29.23
N PRO A 553 11.20 -5.37 -29.17
CA PRO A 553 11.22 -4.59 -27.93
C PRO A 553 10.38 -5.22 -26.81
N LYS A 554 11.02 -5.50 -25.67
CA LYS A 554 10.35 -6.06 -24.48
C LYS A 554 10.19 -5.08 -23.35
N VAL A 555 11.18 -4.21 -23.14
CA VAL A 555 11.16 -3.25 -22.03
C VAL A 555 11.55 -1.85 -22.46
N ALA A 556 10.87 -0.87 -21.88
CA ALA A 556 11.23 0.53 -21.92
C ALA A 556 11.82 0.94 -20.56
N VAL A 557 12.93 1.67 -20.58
CA VAL A 557 13.61 2.14 -19.38
C VAL A 557 13.84 3.63 -19.47
N VAL A 558 13.51 4.35 -18.39
CA VAL A 558 13.81 5.77 -18.23
C VAL A 558 14.62 5.95 -16.96
N VAL A 559 15.75 6.65 -17.07
CA VAL A 559 16.60 7.04 -15.96
C VAL A 559 16.72 8.57 -15.92
N VAL A 560 16.52 9.14 -14.75
CA VAL A 560 16.65 10.57 -14.47
C VAL A 560 17.63 10.75 -13.31
N ILE A 561 18.68 11.53 -13.54
CA ILE A 561 19.65 11.96 -12.52
C ILE A 561 19.52 13.48 -12.40
N ASN A 562 19.04 13.95 -11.25
CA ASN A 562 18.76 15.36 -11.00
C ASN A 562 19.90 15.98 -10.21
N ASP A 563 20.45 17.05 -10.79
CA ASP A 563 21.51 17.88 -10.23
C ASP A 563 22.76 17.07 -9.81
N PRO A 564 23.39 16.34 -10.76
CA PRO A 564 24.69 15.70 -10.52
C PRO A 564 25.77 16.75 -10.27
N LYS A 565 26.72 16.44 -9.39
CA LYS A 565 27.87 17.29 -9.07
C LYS A 565 29.16 16.70 -9.64
N GLY A 566 30.22 17.51 -9.66
CA GLY A 566 31.52 17.16 -10.23
C GLY A 566 31.61 17.45 -11.73
N ASP A 567 32.62 16.89 -12.40
CA ASP A 567 32.96 17.23 -13.79
C ASP A 567 32.05 16.56 -14.84
N TYR A 568 31.17 15.63 -14.43
CA TYR A 568 30.28 14.88 -15.30
C TYR A 568 28.90 15.54 -15.40
N TYR A 569 28.75 16.46 -16.37
CA TYR A 569 27.54 17.25 -16.54
C TYR A 569 26.54 16.68 -17.55
N TYR A 570 26.96 15.81 -18.47
CA TYR A 570 26.09 15.36 -19.56
C TYR A 570 25.32 14.06 -19.24
N GLY A 571 24.10 13.94 -19.78
CA GLY A 571 23.25 12.77 -19.59
C GLY A 571 23.86 11.48 -20.16
N GLY A 572 24.68 11.61 -21.21
CA GLY A 572 25.44 10.51 -21.79
C GLY A 572 26.53 9.95 -20.87
N GLU A 573 26.93 10.69 -19.83
CA GLU A 573 27.98 10.29 -18.88
C GLU A 573 27.40 9.80 -17.56
N THR A 574 26.20 10.27 -17.19
CA THR A 574 25.56 10.02 -15.90
C THR A 574 24.39 9.03 -15.99
N ALA A 575 23.36 9.37 -16.75
CA ALA A 575 22.13 8.57 -16.87
C ALA A 575 22.32 7.35 -17.80
N ALA A 576 23.08 7.50 -18.90
CA ALA A 576 23.33 6.44 -19.88
C ALA A 576 23.96 5.15 -19.30
N PRO A 577 25.05 5.19 -18.50
CA PRO A 577 25.62 3.96 -17.93
C PRO A 577 24.67 3.27 -16.94
N THR A 578 23.88 4.05 -16.22
CA THR A 578 22.85 3.54 -15.30
C THR A 578 21.75 2.82 -16.08
N PHE A 579 21.29 3.42 -17.19
CA PHE A 579 20.35 2.78 -18.12
C PHE A 579 20.90 1.46 -18.67
N GLY A 580 22.14 1.44 -19.16
CA GLY A 580 22.74 0.25 -19.77
C GLY A 580 22.77 -0.94 -18.81
N LYS A 581 23.15 -0.71 -17.55
CA LYS A 581 23.13 -1.75 -16.51
C LYS A 581 21.71 -2.21 -16.15
N ILE A 582 20.77 -1.28 -15.97
CA ILE A 582 19.37 -1.61 -15.69
C ILE A 582 18.78 -2.46 -16.82
N MET A 583 18.97 -2.03 -18.07
CA MET A 583 18.49 -2.73 -19.25
C MET A 583 19.08 -4.14 -19.35
N GLN A 584 20.40 -4.27 -19.16
CA GLN A 584 21.09 -5.57 -19.18
C GLN A 584 20.49 -6.55 -18.17
N GLU A 585 20.39 -6.15 -16.91
CA GLU A 585 19.92 -7.03 -15.84
C GLU A 585 18.44 -7.34 -15.99
N THR A 586 17.63 -6.36 -16.42
CA THR A 586 16.20 -6.57 -16.68
C THR A 586 15.98 -7.61 -17.78
N LEU A 587 16.64 -7.47 -18.92
CA LEU A 587 16.50 -8.41 -20.04
C LEU A 587 16.93 -9.83 -19.66
N ARG A 588 18.00 -9.96 -18.88
CA ARG A 588 18.45 -11.25 -18.33
C ARG A 588 17.42 -11.87 -17.38
N MET A 589 16.85 -11.08 -16.47
CA MET A 589 15.83 -11.56 -15.52
C MET A 589 14.52 -11.98 -16.19
N LEU A 590 14.19 -11.33 -17.30
CA LEU A 590 13.06 -11.68 -18.17
C LEU A 590 13.38 -12.82 -19.15
N ASN A 591 14.61 -13.35 -19.11
CA ASN A 591 15.10 -14.41 -20.02
C ASN A 591 14.94 -14.04 -21.52
N VAL A 592 15.11 -12.77 -21.87
CA VAL A 592 15.02 -12.31 -23.25
C VAL A 592 16.27 -12.75 -24.01
N ALA A 593 16.10 -13.35 -25.20
CA ALA A 593 17.22 -13.80 -26.01
C ALA A 593 18.08 -12.62 -26.52
N PRO A 594 19.42 -12.70 -26.45
CA PRO A 594 20.33 -11.73 -27.08
C PRO A 594 20.06 -11.59 -28.59
N ASP A 595 20.02 -10.35 -29.09
CA ASP A 595 19.78 -10.04 -30.52
C ASP A 595 20.95 -9.34 -31.22
N ALA A 596 22.05 -9.08 -30.50
CA ALA A 596 23.29 -8.60 -31.10
C ALA A 596 24.15 -9.77 -31.61
N ALA A 597 24.48 -9.77 -32.89
CA ALA A 597 25.37 -10.76 -33.49
C ALA A 597 26.83 -10.51 -33.08
N GLY A 598 27.24 -11.05 -31.93
CA GLY A 598 28.61 -11.00 -31.43
C GLY A 598 29.01 -12.17 -30.52
N ASP A 599 28.06 -12.73 -29.77
CA ASP A 599 28.33 -13.74 -28.73
C ASP A 599 28.14 -15.20 -29.18
N LYS A 600 27.77 -15.48 -30.44
CA LYS A 600 27.74 -16.87 -30.96
C LYS A 600 29.09 -17.57 -30.80
N LYS A 601 30.21 -16.83 -30.77
CA LYS A 601 31.56 -17.38 -30.53
C LYS A 601 31.84 -17.69 -29.05
N ILE A 602 31.22 -16.97 -28.10
CA ILE A 602 31.46 -17.17 -26.66
C ILE A 602 30.69 -18.40 -26.15
N GLN A 603 29.45 -18.61 -26.59
CA GLN A 603 28.70 -19.83 -26.26
C GLN A 603 29.34 -21.12 -26.82
N LEU A 604 29.97 -21.06 -28.00
CA LEU A 604 30.69 -22.21 -28.57
C LEU A 604 32.04 -22.47 -27.88
N ALA A 605 32.69 -21.44 -27.31
CA ALA A 605 33.93 -21.60 -26.57
C ALA A 605 33.71 -22.22 -25.18
N ASP A 606 32.67 -21.80 -24.45
CA ASP A 606 32.32 -22.36 -23.13
C ASP A 606 31.82 -23.82 -23.22
N ILE A 607 31.19 -24.20 -24.33
CA ILE A 607 30.78 -25.59 -24.58
C ILE A 607 31.99 -26.47 -24.97
N ARG A 608 32.97 -25.93 -25.70
CA ARG A 608 34.19 -26.67 -26.04
C ARG A 608 35.13 -26.85 -24.85
N GLN A 609 35.30 -25.85 -24.00
CA GLN A 609 36.11 -26.01 -22.77
C GLN A 609 35.52 -27.08 -21.82
N LYS A 610 34.20 -27.15 -21.69
CA LYS A 610 33.55 -28.21 -20.90
C LYS A 610 33.69 -29.62 -21.48
N HIS A 611 34.03 -29.76 -22.76
CA HIS A 611 34.25 -31.06 -23.40
C HIS A 611 35.73 -31.47 -23.42
N GLU A 612 36.66 -30.53 -23.33
CA GLU A 612 38.10 -30.82 -23.25
C GLU A 612 38.55 -31.19 -21.82
N ASP A 613 37.80 -30.79 -20.78
CA ASP A 613 38.07 -31.16 -19.38
C ASP A 613 37.51 -32.54 -18.96
N VAL A 614 37.02 -33.36 -19.91
CA VAL A 614 36.41 -34.68 -19.63
C VAL A 614 37.03 -35.82 -20.47
N ASN A 615 38.29 -35.70 -20.88
CA ASN A 615 39.04 -36.84 -21.44
C ASN A 615 40.41 -37.01 -20.80
#